data_AF-E2A7G1-F1
#
_entry.id   AF-E2A7G1-F1
#
_cell.length_a   1.000
_cell.length_b   1.000
_cell.length_c   1.000
_cell.angle_alpha   90.00
_cell.angle_beta   90.00
_cell.angle_gamma   90.00
#
_symmetry.space_group_name_H-M   'P 1'
#
loop_
_entity.id
_entity.type
_entity.pdbx_description
1 polymer ?
#
loop_
_entity_poly.entity_id
_entity_poly.type
_entity_poly.pdbx_seq_one_letter_code
_entity_poly.pdbx_strand_id
1 'polypeptide(L)' 'VYRVICDLEWYKLEPKKGRALILLMTRASESFHITAGKVFPLTMTTFCSV' A
#
# COMPACT_ATOMS: atom_id res chain seq x y z
N VAL A 1 5.78 3.32 0.25
CA VAL A 1 6.08 2.05 0.96
C VAL A 1 5.99 0.85 0.02
N TYR A 2 4.85 0.57 -0.62
CA TYR A 2 4.70 -0.56 -1.56
C TYR A 2 5.86 -0.72 -2.55
N ARG A 3 6.21 0.35 -3.31
CA ARG A 3 7.32 0.32 -4.27
C ARG A 3 8.66 -0.11 -3.65
N VAL A 4 9.01 0.44 -2.50
CA VAL A 4 10.24 0.09 -1.77
C VAL A 4 10.29 -1.39 -1.41
N ILE A 5 9.13 -1.96 -1.04
CA ILE A 5 9.02 -3.39 -0.74
C ILE A 5 9.17 -4.23 -2.01
N CYS A 6 8.63 -3.79 -3.15
CA CYS A 6 8.76 -4.46 -4.45
C CYS A 6 10.21 -4.45 -4.98
N ASP A 7 10.98 -3.40 -4.71
CA ASP A 7 12.36 -3.27 -5.15
C ASP A 7 13.35 -4.13 -4.32
N LEU A 8 12.88 -4.76 -3.24
CA LEU A 8 13.67 -5.65 -2.42
C LEU A 8 13.95 -6.97 -3.18
N GLU A 9 15.16 -7.53 -3.03
CA GLU A 9 15.52 -8.85 -3.57
C GLU A 9 14.87 -10.00 -2.76
N TRP A 10 13.54 -10.03 -2.72
CA TRP A 10 12.71 -10.91 -1.88
C TRP A 10 12.98 -12.40 -2.11
N TYR A 11 13.46 -12.77 -3.30
CA TYR A 11 13.81 -14.14 -3.68
C TYR A 11 15.11 -14.62 -3.02
N LYS A 12 15.93 -13.73 -2.46
CA LYS A 12 17.13 -14.06 -1.68
C LYS A 12 16.86 -14.20 -0.17
N LEU A 13 15.66 -13.83 0.28
CA LEU A 13 15.28 -13.92 1.69
C LEU A 13 14.95 -15.36 2.09
N GLU A 14 15.11 -15.66 3.37
CA GLU A 14 14.55 -16.89 3.95
C GLU A 14 13.05 -17.01 3.62
N PRO A 15 12.54 -18.21 3.31
CA PRO A 15 11.14 -18.42 2.92
C PRO A 15 10.12 -17.80 3.89
N LYS A 16 10.41 -17.82 5.20
CA LYS A 16 9.56 -17.22 6.23
C LYS A 16 9.46 -15.70 6.10
N LYS A 17 10.59 -15.04 5.81
CA LYS A 17 10.67 -13.59 5.60
C LYS A 17 10.01 -13.19 4.28
N GLY A 18 10.24 -13.96 3.21
CA GLY A 18 9.59 -13.76 1.92
C GLY A 18 8.05 -13.82 2.02
N ARG A 19 7.51 -14.80 2.74
CA ARG A 19 6.04 -14.90 3.00
C ARG A 19 5.50 -13.68 3.75
N ALA A 20 6.22 -13.20 4.77
CA ALA A 20 5.83 -11.99 5.50
C ALA A 20 5.84 -10.75 4.58
N LEU A 21 6.81 -10.67 3.67
CA LEU A 21 6.91 -9.58 2.70
C LEU A 21 5.71 -9.53 1.75
N ILE A 22 5.22 -10.68 1.27
CA ILE A 22 4.02 -10.77 0.42
C ILE A 22 2.81 -10.13 1.13
N LEU A 23 2.60 -10.46 2.40
CA LEU A 23 1.51 -9.88 3.19
C LEU A 23 1.66 -8.36 3.31
N LEU A 24 2.89 -7.86 3.51
CA LEU A 24 3.16 -6.42 3.56
C LEU A 24 2.90 -5.75 2.21
N MET A 25 3.27 -6.37 1.08
CA MET A 25 2.95 -5.86 -0.25
C MET A 25 1.44 -5.76 -0.44
N THR A 26 0.67 -6.80 -0.11
CA THR A 26 -0.81 -6.77 -0.22
C THR A 26 -1.44 -5.67 0.65
N ARG A 27 -0.90 -5.41 1.84
CA ARG A 27 -1.44 -4.36 2.71
C ARG A 27 -1.00 -2.97 2.28
N ALA A 28 0.21 -2.82 1.73
CA ALA A 28 0.75 -1.54 1.29
C ALA A 28 0.26 -1.14 -0.10
N SER A 29 -0.25 -2.07 -0.92
CA SER A 29 -0.87 -1.77 -2.21
C SER A 29 -2.21 -1.05 -2.06
N GLU A 30 -2.91 -1.27 -0.95
CA GLU A 30 -4.09 -0.50 -0.59
C GLU A 30 -3.65 0.90 -0.12
N SER A 31 -4.06 1.93 -0.86
CA SER A 31 -3.84 3.30 -0.44
C SER A 31 -4.61 3.59 0.84
N PHE A 32 -3.96 4.26 1.79
CA PHE A 32 -4.61 4.71 3.01
C PHE A 32 -5.51 5.92 2.69
N HIS A 33 -6.76 5.64 2.35
CA HIS A 33 -7.73 6.68 2.05
C HIS A 33 -8.38 7.17 3.34
N ILE A 34 -8.13 8.45 3.67
CA ILE A 34 -8.95 9.13 4.67
C ILE A 34 -10.29 9.42 4.01
N THR A 35 -11.40 9.11 4.67
CA THR A 35 -12.74 9.35 4.12
C THR A 35 -13.55 10.30 4.99
N ALA A 36 -14.27 11.25 4.39
CA ALA A 36 -15.29 12.04 5.07
C ALA A 36 -16.57 11.21 5.21
N GLY A 37 -17.02 11.00 6.46
CA GLY A 37 -18.24 10.25 6.77
C GLY A 37 -18.28 8.81 6.27
N LYS A 38 -17.14 8.22 5.87
CA LYS A 38 -17.02 6.94 5.14
C LYS A 38 -17.62 6.92 3.73
N VAL A 39 -17.94 8.07 3.16
CA VAL A 39 -18.59 8.17 1.83
C VAL A 39 -17.62 8.70 0.78
N PHE A 40 -16.84 9.73 1.10
CA PHE A 40 -15.97 10.40 0.13
C PHE A 40 -14.49 10.29 0.53
N PRO A 41 -13.60 9.79 -0.34
CA PRO A 41 -12.17 9.78 -0.08
C PRO A 41 -11.63 11.21 -0.16
N LEU A 42 -10.89 11.63 0.86
CA LEU A 42 -10.20 12.90 0.93
C LEU A 42 -8.86 12.78 0.20
N THR A 43 -8.87 13.10 -1.08
CA THR A 43 -7.71 13.06 -1.98
C THR A 43 -7.51 14.43 -2.66
N MET A 44 -6.33 14.65 -3.26
CA MET A 44 -6.08 15.85 -4.07
C MET A 44 -7.06 15.92 -5.26
N THR A 45 -7.40 14.78 -5.85
CA THR A 45 -8.38 14.70 -6.95
C THR A 45 -9.74 15.24 -6.52
N THR A 46 -10.25 14.83 -5.36
CA THR A 46 -11.53 15.34 -4.83
C THR A 46 -11.48 16.81 -4.43
N PHE A 47 -10.32 17.33 -4.05
CA PHE A 47 -10.14 18.76 -3.76
C PHE A 47 -10.18 19.60 -5.04
N CYS A 48 -9.48 19.17 -6.09
CA CYS A 48 -9.42 19.88 -7.36
C CYS A 48 -10.65 19.68 -8.25
N SER A 49 -11.54 18.73 -7.95
CA SER A 49 -12.78 18.49 -8.70
C SER A 49 -13.94 19.39 -8.27
N VAL A 50 -13.76 20.17 -7.19
CA VAL A 50 -14.69 21.21 -6.73
C VAL A 50 -14.27 22.54 -7.36
#